data_AF-A0A838PNY5-F1
#
_entry.id   AF-A0A838PNY5-F1
#
_cell.length_a   1.000
_cell.length_b   1.000
_cell.length_c   1.000
_cell.angle_alpha   90.00
_cell.angle_beta   90.00
_cell.angle_gamma   90.00
#
_symmetry.space_group_name_H-M   'P 1'
#
loop_
_entity.id
_entity.type
_entity.pdbx_description
1 polymer ?
#
loop_
_entity_poly.entity_id
_entity_poly.type
_entity_poly.pdbx_seq_one_letter_code
_entity_poly.pdbx_strand_id
1 'polypeptide(L)'
;MSEPDLFVVCKNCSSEVSPYVTECPYCGQRVRKRAPKIERGEDEEPRRRSAAPALPRLRAGEIPGIAAETRPDATIVLIAIAVLVTLVASTGTVTDLDIGLVGVVDGELWRLFSTPFVHGTNIGYGFVAMLATGIFGMHVERRFGSVAVVAVFLLSGVAGAALALVTGLTPALGANGAALGLLCAWLVDDRRAAARGDDRGNDLIGVWVMAAVLALLALAEPDASIAAAVGGAAAGSLCGLLLTTPRR
;
A
#
# COMPACT_ATOMS: atom_id res chain seq x y z
N MET A 1 11.90 -60.59 -6.54
CA MET A 1 11.38 -60.20 -7.86
C MET A 1 12.45 -59.36 -8.51
N SER A 2 12.85 -59.67 -9.74
CA SER A 2 13.90 -58.96 -10.48
C SER A 2 13.51 -57.49 -10.68
N GLU A 3 14.36 -56.58 -10.23
CA GLU A 3 14.27 -55.15 -10.52
C GLU A 3 14.14 -54.98 -12.05
N PRO A 4 13.13 -54.25 -12.56
CA PRO A 4 13.00 -54.09 -14.00
C PRO A 4 14.19 -53.28 -14.52
N ASP A 5 14.92 -53.84 -15.50
CA ASP A 5 16.03 -53.17 -16.17
C ASP A 5 15.67 -51.71 -16.51
N LEU A 6 16.53 -50.78 -16.10
CA LEU A 6 16.29 -49.33 -16.20
C LEU A 6 16.05 -48.88 -17.67
N PHE A 7 16.52 -49.65 -18.65
CA PHE A 7 16.45 -49.35 -20.09
C PHE A 7 16.20 -50.59 -20.95
N VAL A 8 15.63 -50.36 -22.14
CA VAL A 8 15.40 -51.36 -23.20
C VAL A 8 16.02 -50.85 -24.48
N VAL A 9 16.86 -51.67 -25.12
CA VAL A 9 17.52 -51.31 -26.39
C VAL A 9 16.60 -51.60 -27.58
N CYS A 10 16.38 -50.61 -28.44
CA CYS A 10 15.61 -50.79 -29.67
C CYS A 10 16.38 -51.65 -30.69
N LYS A 11 15.77 -52.72 -31.20
CA LYS A 11 16.41 -53.61 -32.20
C LYS A 11 16.67 -52.98 -33.58
N ASN A 12 16.06 -51.83 -33.87
CA ASN A 12 16.16 -51.18 -35.18
C ASN A 12 17.22 -50.08 -35.20
N CYS A 13 17.18 -49.16 -34.22
CA CYS A 13 18.10 -48.02 -34.16
C CYS A 13 19.13 -48.10 -33.03
N SER A 14 19.15 -49.20 -32.27
CA SER A 14 20.06 -49.45 -31.14
C SER A 14 20.08 -48.39 -30.05
N SER A 15 19.09 -47.49 -30.02
CA SER A 15 18.93 -46.48 -28.98
C SER A 15 18.39 -47.11 -27.70
N GLU A 16 18.89 -46.65 -26.56
CA GLU A 16 18.36 -46.98 -25.23
C GLU A 16 17.07 -46.17 -24.98
N VAL A 17 15.99 -46.87 -24.64
CA VAL A 17 14.67 -46.27 -24.43
C VAL A 17 14.10 -46.78 -23.11
N SER A 18 13.30 -45.95 -22.44
CA SER A 18 12.63 -46.33 -21.20
C SER A 18 11.73 -47.56 -21.39
N PRO A 19 11.72 -48.52 -20.43
CA PRO A 19 10.89 -49.73 -20.47
C PRO A 19 9.38 -49.45 -20.47
N TYR A 20 8.97 -48.21 -20.16
CA TYR A 20 7.56 -47.79 -20.10
C TYR A 20 6.99 -47.34 -21.46
N VAL A 21 7.81 -47.29 -22.51
CA VAL A 21 7.38 -46.85 -23.86
C VAL A 21 7.10 -48.07 -24.75
N THR A 22 6.00 -48.02 -25.52
CA THR A 22 5.61 -49.11 -26.43
C THR A 22 6.25 -49.00 -27.82
N GLU A 23 6.61 -47.79 -28.26
CA GLU A 23 7.22 -47.49 -29.56
C GLU A 23 8.48 -46.64 -29.38
N CYS A 24 9.51 -46.90 -30.18
CA CYS A 24 10.77 -46.16 -30.07
C CYS A 24 10.58 -44.69 -30.50
N PRO A 25 10.93 -43.69 -29.67
CA PRO A 25 10.79 -42.28 -30.02
C PRO A 25 11.59 -41.87 -31.26
N TYR A 26 12.68 -42.60 -31.54
CA TYR A 26 13.62 -42.23 -32.60
C TYR A 26 13.28 -42.82 -33.97
N CYS A 27 12.74 -44.03 -34.02
CA CYS A 27 12.49 -44.73 -35.29
C CYS A 27 11.07 -45.26 -35.45
N GLY A 28 10.18 -45.05 -34.48
CA GLY A 28 8.78 -45.49 -34.52
C GLY A 28 8.58 -47.01 -34.42
N GLN A 29 9.66 -47.80 -34.34
CA GLN A 29 9.55 -49.25 -34.27
C GLN A 29 8.93 -49.67 -32.94
N ARG A 30 7.95 -50.57 -32.99
CA ARG A 30 7.29 -51.12 -31.79
C ARG A 30 8.26 -51.98 -30.99
N VAL A 31 8.61 -51.53 -29.78
CA VAL A 31 9.58 -52.19 -28.90
C VAL A 31 8.92 -53.28 -28.06
N ARG A 32 7.67 -53.05 -27.62
CA ARG A 32 6.89 -54.00 -26.81
C ARG A 32 5.39 -53.91 -27.15
N LYS A 33 4.66 -55.00 -26.91
CA LYS A 33 3.20 -55.04 -27.12
C LYS A 33 2.40 -54.30 -26.02
N ARG A 34 2.93 -54.22 -24.80
CA ARG A 34 2.27 -53.55 -23.65
C ARG A 34 3.31 -53.01 -22.67
N ALA A 35 3.07 -51.83 -22.12
CA ALA A 35 3.90 -51.26 -21.06
C ALA A 35 3.77 -52.10 -19.76
N PRO A 36 4.86 -52.29 -19.00
CA PRO A 36 4.81 -52.86 -17.65
C PRO A 36 3.87 -52.06 -16.74
N LYS A 37 3.19 -52.75 -15.82
CA LYS A 37 2.40 -52.06 -14.79
C LYS A 37 3.37 -51.39 -13.82
N ILE A 38 3.21 -50.08 -13.61
CA ILE A 38 3.88 -49.36 -12.53
C ILE A 38 3.20 -49.83 -11.24
N GLU A 39 3.94 -50.50 -10.37
CA GLU A 39 3.51 -50.77 -9.00
C GLU A 39 3.47 -49.41 -8.29
N ARG A 40 2.27 -48.83 -8.20
CA ARG A 40 2.04 -47.64 -7.39
C ARG A 40 2.23 -48.10 -5.95
N GLY A 41 3.26 -47.57 -5.28
CA GLY A 41 3.51 -47.85 -3.86
C GLY A 41 2.21 -47.70 -3.06
N GLU A 42 2.06 -48.57 -2.06
CA GLU A 42 0.89 -48.68 -1.19
C GLU A 42 0.33 -47.29 -0.90
N ASP A 43 -0.90 -47.06 -1.36
CA ASP A 43 -1.59 -45.79 -1.22
C ASP A 43 -1.54 -45.38 0.26
N GLU A 44 -0.76 -44.35 0.60
CA GLU A 44 -0.84 -43.69 1.89
C GLU A 44 -2.33 -43.43 2.17
N GLU A 45 -2.81 -43.89 3.33
CA GLU A 45 -4.20 -43.73 3.77
C GLU A 45 -4.66 -42.31 3.43
N PRO A 46 -5.84 -42.15 2.81
CA PRO A 46 -6.30 -40.83 2.39
C PRO A 46 -6.44 -39.97 3.64
N ARG A 47 -5.41 -39.15 3.90
CA ARG A 47 -5.42 -38.10 4.92
C ARG A 47 -6.75 -37.39 4.76
N ARG A 48 -7.60 -37.47 5.80
CA ARG A 48 -8.88 -36.77 5.88
C ARG A 48 -8.69 -35.38 5.29
N ARG A 49 -9.17 -35.17 4.06
CA ARG A 49 -9.12 -33.86 3.43
C ARG A 49 -9.98 -32.99 4.33
N SER A 50 -9.34 -32.11 5.11
CA SER A 50 -10.09 -31.06 5.79
C SER A 50 -10.89 -30.37 4.70
N ALA A 51 -12.20 -30.22 4.93
CA ALA A 51 -13.05 -29.52 3.98
C ALA A 51 -12.40 -28.17 3.70
N ALA A 52 -11.95 -27.98 2.46
CA ALA A 52 -11.37 -26.71 2.06
C ALA A 52 -12.41 -25.63 2.34
N PRO A 53 -12.06 -24.53 3.03
CA PRO A 53 -13.01 -23.47 3.30
C PRO A 53 -13.65 -23.03 1.97
N ALA A 54 -14.98 -23.07 1.91
CA ALA A 54 -15.70 -22.65 0.72
C ALA A 54 -15.43 -21.16 0.50
N LEU A 55 -14.84 -20.81 -0.64
CA LEU A 55 -14.63 -19.42 -0.99
C LEU A 55 -16.00 -18.74 -1.16
N PRO A 56 -16.18 -17.51 -0.66
CA PRO A 56 -17.40 -16.75 -0.87
C PRO A 56 -17.65 -16.56 -2.37
N ARG A 57 -18.93 -16.42 -2.76
CA ARG A 57 -19.30 -16.15 -4.16
C ARG A 57 -18.66 -14.83 -4.61
N LEU A 58 -17.90 -14.90 -5.70
CA LEU A 58 -17.29 -13.74 -6.36
C LEU A 58 -18.38 -12.76 -6.80
N ARG A 59 -18.16 -11.46 -6.56
CA ARG A 59 -19.03 -10.39 -7.07
C ARG A 59 -18.79 -10.19 -8.57
N ALA A 60 -19.76 -9.60 -9.27
CA ALA A 60 -19.60 -9.27 -10.68
C ALA A 60 -18.40 -8.32 -10.88
N GLY A 61 -17.38 -8.75 -11.63
CA GLY A 61 -16.13 -8.02 -11.87
C GLY A 61 -14.95 -8.42 -10.97
N GLU A 62 -15.15 -9.35 -10.03
CA GLU A 62 -14.09 -9.85 -9.14
C GLU A 62 -13.40 -11.07 -9.79
N ILE A 63 -12.09 -10.95 -10.03
CA ILE A 63 -11.28 -12.03 -10.61
C ILE A 63 -10.82 -12.95 -9.47
N PRO A 64 -11.03 -14.28 -9.55
CA PRO A 64 -10.58 -15.21 -8.52
C PRO A 64 -9.07 -15.07 -8.28
N GLY A 65 -8.67 -14.80 -7.04
CA GLY A 65 -7.26 -14.64 -6.64
C GLY A 65 -6.75 -13.19 -6.64
N ILE A 66 -7.55 -12.22 -7.08
CA ILE A 66 -7.26 -10.78 -6.97
C ILE A 66 -8.24 -10.19 -5.96
N ALA A 67 -7.74 -9.69 -4.83
CA ALA A 67 -8.59 -9.05 -3.82
C ALA A 67 -9.35 -7.88 -4.47
N ALA A 68 -10.69 -7.85 -4.33
CA ALA A 68 -11.49 -6.73 -4.80
C ALA A 68 -10.91 -5.43 -4.23
N GLU A 69 -10.43 -4.57 -5.12
CA GLU A 69 -9.87 -3.28 -4.75
C GLU A 69 -10.99 -2.43 -4.16
N THR A 70 -11.01 -2.26 -2.84
CA THR A 70 -11.94 -1.34 -2.19
C THR A 70 -11.66 0.05 -2.71
N ARG A 71 -12.70 0.72 -3.23
CA ARG A 71 -12.58 2.09 -3.73
C ARG A 71 -12.16 3.00 -2.56
N PRO A 72 -11.13 3.84 -2.72
CA PRO A 72 -10.63 4.70 -1.66
C PRO A 72 -11.48 5.97 -1.55
N ASP A 73 -12.75 5.78 -1.21
CA ASP A 73 -13.77 6.83 -1.22
C ASP A 73 -13.41 7.96 -0.23
N ALA A 74 -12.85 7.64 0.93
CA ALA A 74 -12.48 8.65 1.93
C ALA A 74 -11.28 9.50 1.46
N THR A 75 -10.28 8.88 0.84
CA THR A 75 -9.14 9.60 0.26
C THR A 75 -9.61 10.54 -0.86
N ILE A 76 -10.52 10.06 -1.72
CA ILE A 76 -11.13 10.89 -2.77
C ILE A 76 -11.89 12.07 -2.16
N VAL A 77 -12.67 11.85 -1.10
CA VAL A 77 -13.40 12.91 -0.41
C VAL A 77 -12.45 13.93 0.21
N LEU A 78 -11.36 13.51 0.85
CA LEU A 78 -10.36 14.42 1.42
C LEU A 78 -9.74 15.33 0.34
N ILE A 79 -9.36 14.75 -0.80
CA ILE A 79 -8.81 15.51 -1.92
C ILE A 79 -9.88 16.44 -2.51
N ALA A 80 -11.10 15.96 -2.69
CA ALA A 80 -12.21 16.77 -3.22
C ALA A 80 -12.51 17.98 -2.33
N ILE A 81 -12.47 17.80 -1.00
CA ILE A 81 -12.61 18.90 -0.04
C ILE A 81 -11.46 19.90 -0.19
N ALA A 82 -10.21 19.44 -0.25
CA ALA A 82 -9.06 20.33 -0.43
C ALA A 82 -9.13 21.13 -1.73
N VAL A 83 -9.53 20.49 -2.83
CA VAL A 83 -9.73 21.14 -4.13
C VAL A 83 -10.87 22.17 -4.04
N LEU A 84 -11.99 21.80 -3.41
CA LEU A 84 -13.12 22.72 -3.23
C LEU A 84 -12.74 23.95 -2.41
N VAL A 85 -12.02 23.76 -1.29
CA VAL A 85 -11.51 24.86 -0.45
C VAL A 85 -10.58 25.76 -1.25
N THR A 86 -9.68 25.17 -2.04
CA THR A 86 -8.75 25.93 -2.90
C THR A 86 -9.51 26.74 -3.97
N LEU A 87 -10.55 26.16 -4.57
CA LEU A 87 -11.40 26.85 -5.55
C LEU A 87 -12.15 28.02 -4.89
N VAL A 88 -12.72 27.82 -3.70
CA VAL A 88 -13.40 28.90 -2.97
C VAL A 88 -12.41 30.01 -2.60
N ALA A 89 -11.22 29.67 -2.08
CA ALA A 89 -10.19 30.65 -1.77
C ALA A 89 -9.76 31.46 -3.01
N SER A 90 -9.68 30.82 -4.18
CA SER A 90 -9.32 31.50 -5.44
C SER A 90 -10.36 32.53 -5.92
N THR A 91 -11.60 32.48 -5.43
CA THR A 91 -12.61 33.52 -5.73
C THR A 91 -12.40 34.81 -4.93
N GLY A 92 -11.49 34.80 -3.95
CA GLY A 92 -11.22 35.95 -3.08
C GLY A 92 -12.31 36.21 -2.03
N THR A 93 -13.34 35.36 -1.93
CA THR A 93 -14.39 35.49 -0.91
C THR A 93 -13.94 35.04 0.46
N VAL A 94 -12.91 34.19 0.53
CA VAL A 94 -12.29 33.73 1.77
C VAL A 94 -10.78 33.79 1.62
N THR A 95 -10.10 34.39 2.60
CA THR A 95 -8.64 34.52 2.59
C THR A 95 -7.98 33.40 3.40
N ASP A 96 -6.71 33.10 3.11
CA ASP A 96 -5.93 32.10 3.87
C ASP A 96 -5.83 32.47 5.36
N LEU A 97 -5.95 33.76 5.68
CA LEU A 97 -6.02 34.27 7.06
C LEU A 97 -7.32 33.93 7.78
N ASP A 98 -8.40 33.59 7.08
CA ASP A 98 -9.69 33.29 7.69
C ASP A 98 -9.78 31.83 8.10
N ILE A 99 -9.21 30.91 7.31
CA ILE A 99 -9.35 29.46 7.49
C ILE A 99 -8.03 28.78 7.91
N GLY A 100 -6.89 29.38 7.58
CA GLY A 100 -5.57 28.80 7.76
C GLY A 100 -4.86 29.25 9.03
N LEU A 101 -3.83 28.49 9.42
CA LEU A 101 -2.95 28.87 10.52
C LEU A 101 -1.87 29.85 10.04
N VAL A 102 -2.22 31.14 10.06
CA VAL A 102 -1.34 32.26 9.72
C VAL A 102 -1.18 33.16 10.96
N GLY A 103 -0.28 32.78 11.88
CA GLY A 103 0.03 33.55 13.10
C GLY A 103 -0.63 33.05 14.40
N VAL A 104 -0.92 33.97 15.31
CA VAL A 104 -1.41 33.66 16.68
C VAL A 104 -2.87 33.21 16.62
N VAL A 105 -3.17 32.09 17.28
CA VAL A 105 -4.52 31.54 17.40
C VAL A 105 -5.20 32.16 18.62
N ASP A 106 -6.02 33.20 18.41
CA ASP A 106 -6.86 33.82 19.46
C ASP A 106 -8.07 32.93 19.84
N GLY A 107 -7.81 31.68 20.24
CA GLY A 107 -8.84 30.71 20.65
C GLY A 107 -9.53 29.96 19.49
N GLU A 108 -9.14 30.20 18.25
CA GLU A 108 -9.69 29.56 17.04
C GLU A 108 -9.07 28.17 16.76
N LEU A 109 -9.21 27.24 17.70
CA LEU A 109 -8.65 25.87 17.60
C LEU A 109 -9.13 25.08 16.39
N TRP A 110 -10.27 25.44 15.82
CA TRP A 110 -10.81 24.82 14.60
C TRP A 110 -9.89 25.02 13.39
N ARG A 111 -9.04 26.06 13.38
CA ARG A 111 -8.03 26.28 12.33
C ARG A 111 -7.00 25.18 12.21
N LEU A 112 -6.73 24.46 13.30
CA LEU A 112 -5.84 23.30 13.29
C LEU A 112 -6.37 22.16 12.41
N PHE A 113 -7.70 22.07 12.29
CA PHE A 113 -8.37 21.04 11.49
C PHE A 113 -8.55 21.47 10.03
N SER A 114 -8.75 22.75 9.77
CA SER A 114 -8.96 23.28 8.42
C SER A 114 -7.66 23.56 7.66
N THR A 115 -6.56 23.87 8.36
CA THR A 115 -5.28 24.23 7.72
C THR A 115 -4.74 23.20 6.70
N PRO A 116 -4.92 21.86 6.87
CA PRO A 116 -4.46 20.90 5.87
C PRO A 116 -5.17 21.02 4.52
N PHE A 117 -6.33 21.68 4.46
CA PHE A 117 -7.11 21.85 3.24
C PHE A 117 -6.81 23.16 2.50
N VAL A 118 -6.08 24.09 3.13
CA VAL A 118 -5.76 25.42 2.61
C VAL A 118 -4.38 25.41 1.97
N HIS A 119 -4.28 25.60 0.66
CA HIS A 119 -3.02 25.41 -0.09
C HIS A 119 -2.34 26.73 -0.52
N GLY A 120 -2.74 27.85 0.06
CA GLY A 120 -2.14 29.16 -0.21
C GLY A 120 -2.27 29.57 -1.67
N THR A 121 -1.38 30.46 -2.10
CA THR A 121 -1.34 30.95 -3.51
C THR A 121 -0.64 29.94 -4.44
N ASN A 122 0.19 29.04 -3.90
CA ASN A 122 0.99 28.12 -4.69
C ASN A 122 0.25 26.80 -4.99
N ILE A 123 -0.39 26.76 -6.16
CA ILE A 123 -1.10 25.57 -6.66
C ILE A 123 -0.14 24.38 -6.84
N GLY A 124 1.12 24.61 -7.20
CA GLY A 124 2.12 23.56 -7.39
C GLY A 124 2.45 22.84 -6.07
N TYR A 125 2.64 23.60 -4.99
CA TYR A 125 2.78 23.08 -3.63
C TYR A 125 1.58 22.20 -3.25
N GLY A 126 0.36 22.72 -3.44
CA GLY A 126 -0.85 21.97 -3.12
C GLY A 126 -1.03 20.71 -3.94
N PHE A 127 -0.64 20.73 -5.22
CA PHE A 127 -0.67 19.55 -6.07
C PHE A 127 0.25 18.44 -5.53
N VAL A 128 1.49 18.77 -5.14
CA VAL A 128 2.44 17.77 -4.61
C VAL A 128 1.94 17.18 -3.28
N ALA A 129 1.41 18.02 -2.38
CA ALA A 129 0.86 17.57 -1.11
C ALA A 129 -0.38 16.66 -1.29
N MET A 130 -1.28 17.01 -2.23
CA MET A 130 -2.46 16.21 -2.57
C MET A 130 -2.11 14.92 -3.31
N LEU A 131 -1.10 14.95 -4.19
CA LEU A 131 -0.60 13.75 -4.86
C LEU A 131 -0.08 12.74 -3.83
N ALA A 132 0.74 13.19 -2.88
CA ALA A 132 1.22 12.34 -1.79
C ALA A 132 0.07 11.82 -0.91
N THR A 133 -0.88 12.71 -0.56
CA THR A 133 -2.09 12.33 0.19
C THR A 133 -2.90 11.27 -0.55
N GLY A 134 -3.03 11.38 -1.88
CA GLY A 134 -3.70 10.40 -2.72
C GLY A 134 -2.99 9.06 -2.70
N ILE A 135 -1.68 9.03 -2.98
CA ILE A 135 -0.91 7.78 -3.03
C ILE A 135 -0.96 7.06 -1.67
N PHE A 136 -0.51 7.72 -0.61
CA PHE A 136 -0.41 7.08 0.71
C PHE A 136 -1.76 6.93 1.40
N GLY A 137 -2.69 7.86 1.18
CA GLY A 137 -4.06 7.76 1.68
C GLY A 137 -4.78 6.54 1.12
N MET A 138 -4.69 6.29 -0.20
CA MET A 138 -5.25 5.09 -0.81
C MET A 138 -4.64 3.80 -0.23
N HIS A 139 -3.33 3.77 -0.02
CA HIS A 139 -2.67 2.60 0.57
C HIS A 139 -3.11 2.35 2.03
N VAL A 140 -3.24 3.40 2.85
CA VAL A 140 -3.73 3.29 4.22
C VAL A 140 -5.20 2.89 4.25
N GLU A 141 -6.04 3.50 3.43
CA GLU A 141 -7.48 3.24 3.35
C GLU A 141 -7.79 1.81 2.94
N ARG A 142 -7.14 1.31 1.88
CA ARG A 142 -7.31 -0.06 1.40
C ARG A 142 -6.91 -1.10 2.43
N ARG A 143 -6.06 -0.72 3.39
CA ARG A 143 -5.49 -1.66 4.37
C ARG A 143 -6.17 -1.61 5.73
N PHE A 144 -6.55 -0.43 6.19
CA PHE A 144 -7.11 -0.19 7.52
C PHE A 144 -8.54 0.35 7.49
N GLY A 145 -9.07 0.68 6.31
CA GLY A 145 -10.40 1.23 6.11
C GLY A 145 -10.44 2.76 6.08
N SER A 146 -11.61 3.29 5.70
CA SER A 146 -11.88 4.73 5.54
C SER A 146 -11.69 5.55 6.81
N VAL A 147 -12.06 5.00 7.97
CA VAL A 147 -11.91 5.69 9.26
C VAL A 147 -10.44 5.91 9.60
N ALA A 148 -9.58 4.94 9.30
CA ALA A 148 -8.16 5.02 9.61
C ALA A 148 -7.46 6.12 8.79
N VAL A 149 -7.74 6.21 7.48
CA VAL A 149 -7.12 7.26 6.65
C VAL A 149 -7.53 8.66 7.10
N VAL A 150 -8.82 8.87 7.41
CA VAL A 150 -9.31 10.18 7.89
C VAL A 150 -8.70 10.53 9.24
N ALA A 151 -8.64 9.57 10.17
CA ALA A 151 -8.04 9.78 11.48
C ALA A 151 -6.55 10.11 11.37
N VAL A 152 -5.78 9.36 10.58
CA VAL A 152 -4.34 9.62 10.40
C VAL A 152 -4.10 10.96 9.75
N PHE A 153 -4.86 11.31 8.70
CA PHE A 153 -4.74 12.59 8.01
C PHE A 153 -5.00 13.77 8.96
N LEU A 154 -6.14 13.74 9.68
CA LEU A 154 -6.52 14.82 10.59
C LEU A 154 -5.58 14.91 11.80
N LEU A 155 -5.24 13.79 12.44
CA LEU A 155 -4.34 13.80 13.60
C LEU A 155 -2.94 14.28 13.23
N SER A 156 -2.44 13.89 12.06
CA SER A 156 -1.13 14.36 11.57
C SER A 156 -1.15 15.84 11.21
N GLY A 157 -2.23 16.31 10.56
CA GLY A 157 -2.42 17.72 10.25
C GLY A 157 -2.50 18.59 11.51
N VAL A 158 -3.33 18.18 12.49
CA VAL A 158 -3.50 18.89 13.77
C VAL A 158 -2.21 18.87 14.58
N ALA A 159 -1.52 17.73 14.69
CA ALA A 159 -0.26 17.63 15.42
C ALA A 159 0.83 18.49 14.78
N GLY A 160 0.91 18.51 13.44
CA GLY A 160 1.80 19.39 12.70
C GLY A 160 1.50 20.86 12.95
N ALA A 161 0.24 21.28 12.78
CA ALA A 161 -0.19 22.65 13.00
C ALA A 161 0.03 23.11 14.45
N ALA A 162 -0.25 22.24 15.43
CA ALA A 162 0.00 22.51 16.84
C ALA A 162 1.50 22.66 17.13
N LEU A 163 2.35 21.83 16.55
CA LEU A 163 3.80 21.96 16.72
C LEU A 163 4.33 23.25 16.09
N ALA A 164 3.83 23.63 14.90
CA ALA A 164 4.15 24.89 14.26
C ALA A 164 3.74 26.09 15.12
N LEU A 165 2.56 26.05 15.73
CA LEU A 165 2.08 27.09 16.64
C LEU A 165 2.98 27.23 17.88
N VAL A 166 3.32 26.12 18.53
CA VAL A 166 4.16 26.13 19.75
C VAL A 166 5.58 26.58 19.47
N THR A 167 6.12 26.26 18.28
CA THR A 167 7.47 26.66 17.87
C THR A 167 7.54 28.05 17.25
N GLY A 168 6.39 28.70 16.99
CA GLY A 168 6.31 29.99 16.30
C GLY A 168 6.67 29.92 14.81
N LEU A 169 6.78 28.72 14.23
CA LEU A 169 7.12 28.50 12.83
C LEU A 169 5.84 28.50 11.97
N THR A 170 5.15 29.64 11.93
CA THR A 170 3.96 29.90 11.12
C THR A 170 4.31 30.81 9.93
N PRO A 171 3.59 30.76 8.80
CA PRO A 171 2.36 30.00 8.54
C PRO A 171 2.57 28.50 8.39
N ALA A 172 1.53 27.72 8.67
CA ALA A 172 1.53 26.26 8.53
C ALA A 172 0.30 25.81 7.75
N LEU A 173 0.32 26.11 6.45
CA LEU A 173 -0.78 25.87 5.52
C LEU A 173 -0.52 24.61 4.68
N GLY A 174 -1.60 23.93 4.33
CA GLY A 174 -1.62 22.87 3.35
C GLY A 174 -1.38 21.49 3.94
N ALA A 175 -1.65 20.48 3.11
CA ALA A 175 -1.64 19.10 3.56
C ALA A 175 -0.24 18.51 3.75
N ASN A 176 0.87 19.26 3.57
CA ASN A 176 2.21 18.67 3.57
C ASN A 176 2.52 17.86 4.85
N GLY A 177 2.23 18.42 6.03
CA GLY A 177 2.38 17.69 7.30
C GLY A 177 1.46 16.46 7.40
N ALA A 178 0.21 16.56 6.93
CA ALA A 178 -0.73 15.45 6.93
C ALA A 178 -0.33 14.34 5.94
N ALA A 179 0.15 14.71 4.75
CA ALA A 179 0.63 13.81 3.71
C ALA A 179 1.88 13.05 4.16
N LEU A 180 2.83 13.76 4.78
CA LEU A 180 4.02 13.15 5.35
C LEU A 180 3.66 12.24 6.54
N GLY A 181 2.64 12.59 7.32
CA GLY A 181 2.06 11.71 8.33
C GLY A 181 1.46 10.42 7.76
N LEU A 182 0.66 10.49 6.68
CA LEU A 182 0.14 9.31 5.97
C LEU A 182 1.26 8.42 5.41
N LEU A 183 2.28 9.04 4.80
CA LEU A 183 3.47 8.35 4.32
C LEU A 183 4.17 7.61 5.46
N CYS A 184 4.43 8.28 6.58
CA CYS A 184 5.07 7.69 7.75
C CYS A 184 4.24 6.57 8.37
N ALA A 185 2.91 6.74 8.47
CA ALA A 185 2.01 5.71 8.98
C ALA A 185 2.07 4.44 8.14
N TRP A 186 2.02 4.59 6.81
CA TRP A 186 2.18 3.49 5.86
C TRP A 186 3.58 2.86 5.94
N LEU A 187 4.64 3.68 6.00
CA LEU A 187 6.02 3.21 6.03
C LEU A 187 6.31 2.37 7.28
N VAL A 188 5.88 2.85 8.45
CA VAL A 188 6.01 2.12 9.73
C VAL A 188 5.35 0.76 9.63
N ASP A 189 4.18 0.71 9.03
CA ASP A 189 3.39 -0.49 8.88
C ASP A 189 3.98 -1.50 7.88
N ASP A 190 4.51 -0.99 6.78
CA ASP A 190 5.24 -1.77 5.80
C ASP A 190 6.51 -2.41 6.41
N ARG A 191 7.30 -1.61 7.14
CA ARG A 191 8.52 -2.09 7.82
C ARG A 191 8.21 -3.11 8.92
N ARG A 192 7.14 -2.91 9.70
CA ARG A 192 6.72 -3.86 10.73
C ARG A 192 6.24 -5.19 10.16
N ALA A 193 5.61 -5.18 8.99
CA ALA A 193 5.21 -6.40 8.34
C ALA A 193 6.39 -7.17 7.75
N ALA A 194 7.32 -6.47 7.10
CA ALA A 194 8.56 -7.08 6.62
C ALA A 194 9.34 -7.72 7.78
N ALA A 195 9.40 -7.06 8.94
CA ALA A 195 10.00 -7.61 10.16
C ALA A 195 9.28 -8.88 10.70
N ARG A 196 8.02 -9.10 10.33
CA ARG A 196 7.24 -10.32 10.65
C ARG A 196 7.33 -11.39 9.57
N GLY A 197 8.13 -11.19 8.51
CA GLY A 197 8.26 -12.09 7.38
C GLY A 197 7.17 -11.94 6.30
N ASP A 198 6.33 -10.91 6.39
CA ASP A 198 5.33 -10.54 5.39
C ASP A 198 5.86 -9.38 4.53
N ASP A 199 6.94 -9.64 3.78
CA ASP A 199 7.50 -8.66 2.84
C ASP A 199 6.59 -8.55 1.62
N ARG A 200 6.14 -7.33 1.34
CA ARG A 200 5.17 -7.02 0.30
C ARG A 200 5.80 -6.60 -1.02
N GLY A 201 7.13 -6.53 -1.08
CA GLY A 201 7.84 -6.14 -2.30
C GLY A 201 7.56 -4.70 -2.74
N ASN A 202 7.23 -3.81 -1.79
CA ASN A 202 6.98 -2.40 -2.09
C ASN A 202 8.28 -1.68 -2.45
N ASP A 203 8.25 -0.82 -3.48
CA ASP A 203 9.41 -0.02 -3.87
C ASP A 203 9.65 1.11 -2.86
N LEU A 204 10.72 0.97 -2.08
CA LEU A 204 11.10 1.95 -1.06
C LEU A 204 11.80 3.17 -1.64
N ILE A 205 12.36 3.09 -2.85
CA ILE A 205 13.01 4.23 -3.49
C ILE A 205 11.97 5.31 -3.74
N GLY A 206 10.83 4.96 -4.34
CA GLY A 206 9.72 5.91 -4.56
C GLY A 206 9.21 6.53 -3.26
N VAL A 207 9.12 5.76 -2.18
CA VAL A 207 8.67 6.25 -0.88
C VAL A 207 9.65 7.26 -0.28
N TRP A 208 10.95 6.95 -0.31
CA TRP A 208 11.98 7.86 0.18
C TRP A 208 12.10 9.12 -0.68
N VAL A 209 11.92 9.00 -2.00
CA VAL A 209 11.85 10.16 -2.90
C VAL A 209 10.68 11.06 -2.52
N MET A 210 9.47 10.49 -2.33
CA MET A 210 8.31 11.28 -1.91
C MET A 210 8.51 11.92 -0.53
N ALA A 211 9.08 11.19 0.43
CA ALA A 211 9.40 11.73 1.75
C ALA A 211 10.40 12.89 1.66
N ALA A 212 11.44 12.75 0.84
CA ALA A 212 12.42 13.80 0.60
C ALA A 212 11.79 15.02 -0.08
N VAL A 213 10.93 14.82 -1.08
CA VAL A 213 10.21 15.91 -1.76
C VAL A 213 9.36 16.69 -0.76
N LEU A 214 8.53 16.02 0.04
CA LEU A 214 7.67 16.68 1.04
C LEU A 214 8.49 17.42 2.11
N ALA A 215 9.61 16.84 2.56
CA ALA A 215 10.51 17.47 3.52
C ALA A 215 11.23 18.70 2.95
N LEU A 216 11.74 18.60 1.71
CA LEU A 216 12.37 19.72 1.01
C LEU A 216 11.36 20.82 0.70
N LEU A 217 10.11 20.47 0.41
CA LEU A 217 9.03 21.42 0.18
C LEU A 217 8.71 22.22 1.45
N ALA A 218 8.81 21.61 2.63
CA ALA A 218 8.69 22.31 3.91
C ALA A 218 9.87 23.25 4.24
N LEU A 219 10.95 23.20 3.46
CA LEU A 219 12.08 24.14 3.52
C LEU A 219 11.99 25.22 2.44
N ALA A 220 11.43 24.88 1.28
CA ALA A 220 11.40 25.73 0.10
C ALA A 220 10.16 26.63 0.04
N GLU A 221 9.01 26.16 0.55
CA GLU A 221 7.75 26.89 0.45
C GLU A 221 7.46 27.68 1.74
N PRO A 222 7.24 29.02 1.66
CA PRO A 222 6.97 29.84 2.83
C PRO A 222 5.70 29.44 3.60
N ASP A 223 4.71 28.92 2.87
CA ASP A 223 3.43 28.46 3.42
C ASP A 223 3.54 27.10 4.13
N ALA A 224 4.62 26.35 3.87
CA ALA A 224 4.86 25.03 4.43
C ALA A 224 5.81 25.09 5.63
N SER A 225 5.26 24.93 6.83
CA SER A 225 6.08 24.90 8.04
C SER A 225 6.86 23.60 8.20
N ILE A 226 8.17 23.72 8.49
CA ILE A 226 9.02 22.58 8.84
C ILE A 226 8.54 21.89 10.12
N ALA A 227 8.04 22.66 11.09
CA ALA A 227 7.48 22.12 12.32
C ALA A 227 6.19 21.34 12.04
N ALA A 228 5.39 21.80 11.09
CA ALA A 228 4.22 21.04 10.65
C ALA A 228 4.59 19.72 9.99
N ALA A 229 5.63 19.71 9.16
CA ALA A 229 6.16 18.49 8.56
C ALA A 229 6.65 17.50 9.63
N VAL A 230 7.46 17.95 10.58
CA VAL A 230 8.00 17.10 11.66
C VAL A 230 6.89 16.58 12.58
N GLY A 231 5.96 17.45 12.99
CA GLY A 231 4.84 17.08 13.85
C GLY A 231 3.91 16.07 13.18
N GLY A 232 3.63 16.27 11.89
CA GLY A 232 2.88 15.33 11.07
C GLY A 232 3.60 13.99 10.92
N ALA A 233 4.91 13.98 10.64
CA ALA A 233 5.73 12.77 10.56
C ALA A 233 5.65 11.93 11.85
N ALA A 234 5.80 12.61 13.00
CA ALA A 234 5.83 11.98 14.31
C ALA A 234 4.46 11.39 14.66
N ALA A 235 3.38 12.16 14.46
CA ALA A 235 2.02 11.70 14.72
C ALA A 235 1.62 10.55 13.78
N GLY A 236 1.94 10.67 12.49
CA GLY A 236 1.70 9.62 11.51
C GLY A 236 2.45 8.33 11.83
N SER A 237 3.73 8.43 12.19
CA SER A 237 4.53 7.29 12.65
C SER A 237 3.86 6.61 13.84
N LEU A 238 3.46 7.37 14.86
CA LEU A 238 2.76 6.85 16.05
C LEU A 238 1.45 6.16 15.68
N CYS A 239 0.64 6.77 14.81
CA CYS A 239 -0.60 6.16 14.33
C CYS A 239 -0.33 4.84 13.59
N GLY A 240 0.70 4.80 12.73
CA GLY A 240 1.15 3.57 12.09
C GLY A 240 1.53 2.48 13.11
N LEU A 241 2.21 2.85 14.20
CA LEU A 241 2.53 1.90 15.28
C LEU A 241 1.27 1.35 15.99
N LEU A 242 0.22 2.16 16.11
CA LEU A 242 -1.04 1.75 16.76
C LEU A 242 -1.91 0.89 15.82
N LEU A 243 -1.96 1.23 14.53
CA LEU A 243 -2.69 0.47 13.52
C LEU A 243 -2.07 -0.90 13.26
N THR A 244 -0.74 -1.02 13.40
CA THR A 244 0.02 -2.26 13.17
C THR A 244 -0.05 -3.30 14.28
N THR A 245 -1.07 -3.21 15.14
CA THR A 245 -1.22 -4.14 16.26
C THR A 245 -1.19 -5.59 15.78
N PRO A 246 -0.42 -6.46 16.47
CA PRO A 246 -0.26 -7.85 16.06
C PRO A 246 -1.63 -8.53 16.09
N ARG A 247 -2.08 -9.02 14.94
CA ARG A 247 -3.16 -10.01 14.90
C ARG A 247 -2.69 -11.19 15.73
N ARG A 248 -3.34 -11.41 16.88
CA ARG A 248 -3.21 -12.64 17.66
C ARG A 248 -3.82 -13.81 16.90
#